data_AF-A0A9K3GP55-F1
#
_entry.id   AF-A0A9K3GP55-F1
#
_cell.length_a   1.000
_cell.length_b   1.000
_cell.length_c   1.000
_cell.angle_alpha   90.00
_cell.angle_beta   90.00
_cell.angle_gamma   90.00
#
_symmetry.space_group_name_H-M   'P 1'
#
loop_
_entity.id
_entity.type
_entity.pdbx_description
1 polymer ?
#
loop_
_entity_poly.entity_id
_entity_poly.type
_entity_poly.pdbx_seq_one_letter_code
_entity_poly.pdbx_strand_id
1 'polypeptide(L)'
;MESTIASIMDYTEIQVFVDILHDPPAPYEHLAVDLPAAVTAVGETPFLSDYDFHVALTDVFNGLKDPHSVFAIPSCYRQFEFSLPIAFRSEYNEAAGQQYIYAAELPHAYGFVAEQYRSQHPETDLDALLGKRILYIDGVDPVTAIAQFAEDTVYYSKNPHARFNRALNNDYWHRGIKYYSHPTATQIVIETEDTHAFIIEWNAWSKVPIRSNSDLSVLCGNPAEIAESQEPMHMSHPNAVF
;
A
#
# COMPACT_ATOMS: atom_id res chain seq x y z
N MET A 1 -18.14 -3.73 -12.65
CA MET A 1 -17.50 -2.63 -13.42
C MET A 1 -18.50 -1.55 -13.80
N GLU A 2 -19.46 -1.78 -14.71
CA GLU A 2 -20.41 -0.72 -15.16
C GLU A 2 -21.18 -0.03 -14.03
N SER A 3 -21.76 -0.79 -13.09
CA SER A 3 -22.48 -0.22 -11.93
C SER A 3 -21.56 0.58 -10.99
N THR A 4 -20.31 0.15 -10.84
CA THR A 4 -19.29 0.86 -10.05
C THR A 4 -18.94 2.18 -10.70
N ILE A 5 -18.69 2.19 -12.02
CA ILE A 5 -18.41 3.42 -12.77
C ILE A 5 -19.57 4.39 -12.67
N ALA A 6 -20.81 3.95 -12.92
CA ALA A 6 -21.98 4.80 -12.79
C ALA A 6 -22.08 5.46 -11.39
N SER A 7 -21.88 4.66 -10.34
CA SER A 7 -21.94 5.17 -8.95
C SER A 7 -20.83 6.17 -8.63
N ILE A 8 -19.64 5.99 -9.21
CA ILE A 8 -18.52 6.91 -9.05
C ILE A 8 -18.76 8.19 -9.86
N MET A 9 -19.26 8.08 -11.08
CA MET A 9 -19.54 9.22 -11.95
C MET A 9 -20.52 10.20 -11.29
N ASP A 10 -21.58 9.69 -10.66
CA ASP A 10 -22.52 10.51 -9.87
C ASP A 10 -21.81 11.33 -8.77
N TYR A 11 -20.74 10.79 -8.18
CA TYR A 11 -19.93 11.48 -7.17
C TYR A 11 -18.96 12.51 -7.78
N THR A 12 -18.43 12.25 -8.98
CA THR A 12 -17.49 13.17 -9.66
C THR A 12 -18.14 14.51 -10.05
N GLU A 13 -19.47 14.57 -10.11
CA GLU A 13 -20.21 15.80 -10.43
C GLU A 13 -20.28 16.82 -9.29
N ILE A 14 -19.79 16.48 -8.09
CA ILE A 14 -19.73 17.43 -6.97
C ILE A 14 -18.76 18.56 -7.31
N GLN A 15 -19.18 19.81 -7.05
CA GLN A 15 -18.48 21.04 -7.47
C GLN A 15 -16.97 21.06 -7.16
N VAL A 16 -16.54 20.49 -6.03
CA VAL A 16 -15.12 20.47 -5.66
C VAL A 16 -14.24 19.71 -6.68
N PHE A 17 -14.78 18.68 -7.33
CA PHE A 17 -14.06 17.86 -8.31
C PHE A 17 -14.00 18.52 -9.69
N VAL A 18 -15.06 19.24 -10.08
CA VAL A 18 -15.17 19.89 -11.40
C VAL A 18 -14.58 21.31 -11.45
N ASP A 19 -14.25 21.89 -10.28
CA ASP A 19 -13.73 23.26 -10.16
C ASP A 19 -12.30 23.23 -9.58
N ILE A 20 -12.18 23.12 -8.25
CA ILE A 20 -10.89 23.28 -7.53
C ILE A 20 -9.90 22.15 -7.84
N LEU A 21 -10.35 20.91 -8.04
CA LEU A 21 -9.45 19.80 -8.33
C LEU A 21 -9.11 19.68 -9.82
N HIS A 22 -9.95 20.21 -10.69
CA HIS A 22 -9.71 20.27 -12.13
C HIS A 22 -8.72 21.40 -12.49
N ASP A 23 -8.86 22.59 -11.88
CA ASP A 23 -7.96 23.73 -12.06
C ASP A 23 -7.48 24.29 -10.70
N PRO A 24 -6.60 23.56 -9.99
CA PRO A 24 -6.15 23.96 -8.67
C PRO A 24 -5.29 25.23 -8.72
N PRO A 25 -5.46 26.17 -7.78
CA PRO A 25 -4.68 27.39 -7.74
C PRO A 25 -3.23 27.14 -7.33
N ALA A 26 -2.38 28.12 -7.59
CA ALA A 26 -1.00 28.14 -7.09
C ALA A 26 -0.88 27.85 -5.59
N PRO A 27 0.10 27.04 -5.15
CA PRO A 27 1.14 26.33 -5.92
C PRO A 27 0.77 24.88 -6.30
N TYR A 28 -0.52 24.55 -6.34
CA TYR A 28 -1.03 23.18 -6.47
C TYR A 28 -1.44 22.81 -7.89
N GLU A 29 -1.10 23.61 -8.90
CA GLU A 29 -1.47 23.37 -10.31
C GLU A 29 -1.06 21.97 -10.80
N HIS A 30 0.07 21.47 -10.29
CA HIS A 30 0.58 20.12 -10.59
C HIS A 30 -0.30 18.97 -10.07
N LEU A 31 -1.34 19.26 -9.28
CA LEU A 31 -2.30 18.29 -8.75
C LEU A 31 -3.65 18.33 -9.48
N ALA A 32 -3.72 18.98 -10.64
CA ALA A 32 -4.90 19.02 -11.48
C ALA A 32 -5.30 17.61 -11.93
N VAL A 33 -6.56 17.25 -11.75
CA VAL A 33 -7.12 15.97 -12.18
C VAL A 33 -8.50 16.21 -12.78
N ASP A 34 -8.67 15.86 -14.06
CA ASP A 34 -9.99 15.73 -14.68
C ASP A 34 -10.60 14.39 -14.26
N LEU A 35 -11.25 14.41 -13.10
CA LEU A 35 -11.76 13.19 -12.46
C LEU A 35 -12.84 12.49 -13.32
N PRO A 36 -13.84 13.17 -13.91
CA PRO A 36 -14.79 12.54 -14.83
C PRO A 36 -14.12 11.86 -16.03
N ALA A 37 -13.15 12.52 -16.67
CA ALA A 37 -12.45 11.93 -17.81
C ALA A 37 -11.60 10.73 -17.38
N ALA A 38 -10.90 10.83 -16.26
CA ALA A 38 -10.08 9.73 -15.73
C ALA A 38 -10.93 8.50 -15.37
N VAL A 39 -12.07 8.68 -14.70
CA VAL A 39 -12.99 7.57 -14.36
C VAL A 39 -13.60 6.95 -15.62
N THR A 40 -13.97 7.78 -16.60
CA THR A 40 -14.49 7.30 -17.90
C THR A 40 -13.43 6.44 -18.61
N ALA A 41 -12.18 6.90 -18.66
CA ALA A 41 -11.08 6.16 -19.27
C ALA A 41 -10.84 4.80 -18.59
N VAL A 42 -10.98 4.73 -17.25
CA VAL A 42 -10.93 3.45 -16.53
C VAL A 42 -12.11 2.56 -16.93
N GLY A 43 -13.32 3.09 -17.07
CA GLY A 43 -14.49 2.32 -17.52
C GLY A 43 -14.37 1.73 -18.93
N GLU A 44 -13.59 2.36 -19.81
CA GLU A 44 -13.35 1.92 -21.19
C GLU A 44 -12.13 1.00 -21.33
N THR A 45 -11.28 0.92 -20.30
CA THR A 45 -10.05 0.13 -20.32
C THR A 45 -10.35 -1.35 -20.04
N PRO A 46 -9.90 -2.29 -20.90
CA PRO A 46 -9.99 -3.71 -20.60
C PRO A 46 -8.94 -4.10 -19.56
N PHE A 47 -9.38 -4.72 -18.46
CA PHE A 47 -8.51 -5.22 -17.39
C PHE A 47 -8.42 -6.74 -17.40
N LEU A 48 -7.28 -7.28 -16.95
CA LEU A 48 -7.07 -8.72 -16.83
C LEU A 48 -7.88 -9.32 -15.67
N SER A 49 -8.12 -8.52 -14.62
CA SER A 49 -8.87 -8.93 -13.45
C SER A 49 -9.71 -7.77 -12.88
N ASP A 50 -10.71 -8.12 -12.06
CA ASP A 50 -11.49 -7.14 -11.29
C ASP A 50 -10.62 -6.36 -10.30
N TYR A 51 -9.56 -6.99 -9.80
CA TYR A 51 -8.57 -6.34 -8.96
C TYR A 51 -7.85 -5.20 -9.70
N ASP A 52 -7.37 -5.45 -10.92
CA ASP A 52 -6.66 -4.43 -11.72
C ASP A 52 -7.57 -3.24 -12.05
N PHE A 53 -8.86 -3.51 -12.31
CA PHE A 53 -9.88 -2.47 -12.47
C PHE A 53 -10.00 -1.60 -11.21
N HIS A 54 -10.08 -2.21 -10.03
CA HIS A 54 -10.21 -1.49 -8.77
C HIS A 54 -8.92 -0.73 -8.39
N VAL A 55 -7.75 -1.28 -8.69
CA VAL A 55 -6.47 -0.58 -8.53
C VAL A 55 -6.42 0.65 -9.40
N ALA A 56 -6.82 0.55 -10.68
CA ALA A 56 -6.84 1.70 -11.58
C ALA A 56 -7.74 2.84 -11.06
N LEU A 57 -8.89 2.52 -10.47
CA LEU A 57 -9.72 3.51 -9.78
C LEU A 57 -9.02 4.09 -8.55
N THR A 58 -8.40 3.25 -7.70
CA THR A 58 -7.63 3.73 -6.55
C THR A 58 -6.52 4.70 -6.96
N ASP A 59 -5.80 4.43 -8.06
CA ASP A 59 -4.72 5.29 -8.54
C ASP A 59 -5.23 6.66 -8.99
N VAL A 60 -6.38 6.71 -9.69
CA VAL A 60 -7.05 7.97 -10.07
C VAL A 60 -7.35 8.82 -8.82
N PHE A 61 -7.97 8.22 -7.80
CA PHE A 61 -8.34 8.95 -6.58
C PHE A 61 -7.12 9.29 -5.71
N ASN A 62 -6.10 8.43 -5.67
CA ASN A 62 -4.85 8.72 -4.98
C ASN A 62 -4.10 9.90 -5.61
N GLY A 63 -4.25 10.10 -6.92
CA GLY A 63 -3.76 11.27 -7.64
C GLY A 63 -4.33 12.60 -7.11
N LEU A 64 -5.50 12.59 -6.47
CA LEU A 64 -6.05 13.77 -5.83
C LEU A 64 -5.26 14.20 -4.58
N LYS A 65 -4.39 13.35 -4.02
CA LYS A 65 -3.60 13.68 -2.81
C LYS A 65 -4.46 14.25 -1.67
N ASP A 66 -5.68 13.72 -1.50
CA ASP A 66 -6.63 14.07 -0.45
C ASP A 66 -7.11 12.82 0.30
N PRO A 67 -6.89 12.69 1.61
CA PRO A 67 -7.28 11.51 2.37
C PRO A 67 -8.79 11.36 2.57
N HIS A 68 -9.59 12.37 2.21
CA HIS A 68 -11.05 12.33 2.29
C HIS A 68 -11.72 11.92 0.98
N SER A 69 -10.96 11.92 -0.11
CA SER A 69 -11.44 11.63 -1.48
C SER A 69 -10.73 10.39 -2.01
N VAL A 70 -10.86 9.27 -1.30
CA VAL A 70 -10.18 8.00 -1.63
C VAL A 70 -11.14 6.94 -2.14
N PHE A 71 -10.71 6.19 -3.16
CA PHE A 71 -11.40 4.97 -3.57
C PHE A 71 -10.80 3.77 -2.83
N ALA A 72 -11.58 3.18 -1.93
CA ALA A 72 -11.18 1.99 -1.19
C ALA A 72 -11.63 0.74 -1.93
N ILE A 73 -10.68 -0.07 -2.41
CA ILE A 73 -10.91 -1.35 -3.10
C ILE A 73 -11.90 -2.22 -2.29
N PRO A 74 -12.78 -3.04 -2.91
CA PRO A 74 -13.78 -3.85 -2.20
C PRO A 74 -13.22 -4.71 -1.06
N SER A 75 -14.07 -5.02 -0.08
CA SER A 75 -13.69 -5.64 1.19
C SER A 75 -12.95 -6.98 1.06
N CYS A 76 -13.19 -7.72 -0.02
CA CYS A 76 -12.48 -8.97 -0.31
C CYS A 76 -10.96 -8.80 -0.33
N TYR A 77 -10.48 -7.73 -0.96
CA TYR A 77 -9.06 -7.50 -1.15
C TYR A 77 -8.41 -6.81 0.05
N ARG A 78 -9.21 -6.19 0.93
CA ARG A 78 -8.69 -5.40 2.08
C ARG A 78 -7.98 -6.23 3.15
N GLN A 79 -8.07 -7.56 3.07
CA GLN A 79 -7.40 -8.46 4.01
C GLN A 79 -5.91 -8.59 3.74
N PHE A 80 -5.47 -8.30 2.52
CA PHE A 80 -4.09 -8.46 2.09
C PHE A 80 -3.28 -7.19 2.31
N GLU A 81 -2.06 -7.38 2.80
CA GLU A 81 -1.08 -6.32 3.00
C GLU A 81 0.29 -6.78 2.53
N PHE A 82 1.09 -5.82 2.09
CA PHE A 82 2.48 -6.02 1.71
C PHE A 82 3.37 -5.24 2.67
N SER A 83 4.41 -5.88 3.18
CA SER A 83 5.37 -5.23 4.06
C SER A 83 6.80 -5.65 3.76
N LEU A 84 7.72 -4.69 3.77
CA LEU A 84 9.14 -4.98 3.94
C LEU A 84 9.42 -5.41 5.39
N PRO A 85 10.42 -6.25 5.64
CA PRO A 85 10.80 -6.70 6.98
C PRO A 85 11.57 -5.64 7.79
N ILE A 86 11.71 -4.42 7.28
CA ILE A 86 12.37 -3.29 7.94
C ILE A 86 11.54 -2.01 7.77
N ALA A 87 11.74 -1.07 8.67
CA ALA A 87 11.30 0.31 8.50
C ALA A 87 12.47 1.21 8.08
N PHE A 88 12.15 2.47 7.82
CA PHE A 88 13.14 3.50 7.50
C PHE A 88 13.09 4.60 8.56
N ARG A 89 14.26 5.08 8.96
CA ARG A 89 14.40 6.21 9.89
C ARG A 89 15.21 7.29 9.24
N SER A 90 14.71 8.52 9.32
CA SER A 90 15.45 9.68 8.84
C SER A 90 16.15 10.40 9.99
N GLU A 91 17.36 10.87 9.73
CA GLU A 91 18.09 11.79 10.59
C GLU A 91 18.67 12.94 9.78
N TYR A 92 18.74 14.13 10.37
CA TYR A 92 19.44 15.26 9.77
C TYR A 92 20.88 15.31 10.30
N ASN A 93 21.85 15.27 9.40
CA ASN A 93 23.26 15.43 9.72
C ASN A 93 23.64 16.91 9.59
N GLU A 94 23.80 17.60 10.72
CA GLU A 94 24.14 19.02 10.74
C GLU A 94 25.50 19.33 10.10
N ALA A 95 26.50 18.46 10.30
CA ALA A 95 27.85 18.68 9.78
C ALA A 95 27.91 18.59 8.25
N ALA A 96 27.13 17.69 7.66
CA ALA A 96 27.00 17.54 6.20
C ALA A 96 25.90 18.44 5.61
N GLY A 97 25.02 19.00 6.45
CA GLY A 97 23.85 19.76 6.02
C GLY A 97 22.84 18.92 5.23
N GLN A 98 22.78 17.61 5.47
CA GLN A 98 22.05 16.64 4.65
C GLN A 98 21.20 15.68 5.49
N GLN A 99 20.11 15.19 4.90
CA GLN A 99 19.25 14.18 5.49
C GLN A 99 19.76 12.78 5.12
N TYR A 100 19.90 11.90 6.11
CA TYR A 100 20.31 10.50 5.93
C TYR A 100 19.16 9.56 6.29
N ILE A 101 19.08 8.45 5.57
CA ILE A 101 18.12 7.38 5.82
C ILE A 101 18.86 6.16 6.37
N TYR A 102 18.28 5.56 7.41
CA TYR A 102 18.79 4.38 8.07
C TYR A 102 17.76 3.25 8.01
N ALA A 103 18.22 2.01 7.88
CA ALA A 103 17.39 0.85 8.12
C ALA A 103 17.04 0.78 9.61
N ALA A 104 15.78 0.50 9.93
CA ALA A 104 15.27 0.48 11.29
C ALA A 104 14.39 -0.74 11.54
N GLU A 105 14.23 -1.10 12.81
CA GLU A 105 13.27 -2.12 13.22
C GLU A 105 11.85 -1.67 12.89
N LEU A 106 11.00 -2.63 12.54
CA LEU A 106 9.57 -2.40 12.41
C LEU A 106 8.97 -2.00 13.77
N PRO A 107 7.91 -1.18 13.79
CA PRO A 107 7.14 -0.95 15.01
C PRO A 107 6.68 -2.27 15.62
N HIS A 108 6.59 -2.35 16.96
CA HIS A 108 6.25 -3.58 17.69
C HIS A 108 5.02 -4.33 17.12
N ALA A 109 3.99 -3.60 16.68
CA ALA A 109 2.78 -4.19 16.08
C ALA A 109 3.04 -5.00 14.78
N TYR A 110 4.18 -4.78 14.12
CA TYR A 110 4.60 -5.44 12.88
C TYR A 110 5.86 -6.30 13.05
N GLY A 111 6.35 -6.51 14.28
CA GLY A 111 7.55 -7.31 14.54
C GLY A 111 7.48 -8.73 13.96
N PHE A 112 6.26 -9.32 13.93
CA PHE A 112 6.00 -10.63 13.34
C PHE A 112 6.40 -10.72 11.86
N VAL A 113 6.35 -9.62 11.10
CA VAL A 113 6.76 -9.59 9.69
C VAL A 113 8.27 -9.86 9.57
N ALA A 114 9.08 -9.21 10.41
CA ALA A 114 10.52 -9.42 10.43
C ALA A 114 10.90 -10.81 10.93
N GLU A 115 10.17 -11.35 11.92
CA GLU A 115 10.37 -12.72 12.41
C GLU A 115 10.06 -13.77 11.33
N GLN A 116 8.92 -13.63 10.67
CA GLN A 116 8.53 -14.49 9.57
C GLN A 116 9.54 -14.42 8.42
N TYR A 117 9.98 -13.21 8.04
CA TYR A 117 10.95 -13.02 6.99
C TYR A 117 12.28 -13.73 7.29
N ARG A 118 12.82 -13.60 8.52
CA ARG A 118 14.03 -14.32 8.94
C ARG A 118 13.88 -15.85 8.82
N SER A 119 12.68 -16.38 9.09
CA SER A 119 12.41 -17.82 8.93
C SER A 119 12.32 -18.26 7.47
N GLN A 120 11.87 -17.39 6.57
CA GLN A 120 11.68 -17.68 5.15
C GLN A 120 12.94 -17.43 4.32
N HIS A 121 13.79 -16.49 4.76
CA HIS A 121 15.00 -16.02 4.10
C HIS A 121 16.22 -16.10 5.03
N PRO A 122 16.60 -17.29 5.54
CA PRO A 122 17.72 -17.44 6.46
C PRO A 122 19.09 -17.04 5.86
N GLU A 123 19.18 -16.91 4.54
CA GLU A 123 20.34 -16.39 3.83
C GLU A 123 20.49 -14.86 3.91
N THR A 124 19.42 -14.13 4.23
CA THR A 124 19.43 -12.68 4.39
C THR A 124 19.68 -12.31 5.84
N ASP A 125 20.87 -11.80 6.14
CA ASP A 125 21.21 -11.30 7.49
C ASP A 125 20.57 -9.92 7.73
N LEU A 126 19.30 -9.94 8.13
CA LEU A 126 18.54 -8.72 8.42
C LEU A 126 19.16 -7.91 9.56
N ASP A 127 19.77 -8.59 10.54
CA ASP A 127 20.33 -7.94 11.72
C ASP A 127 21.61 -7.18 11.37
N ALA A 128 22.36 -7.63 10.35
CA ALA A 128 23.48 -6.87 9.79
C ALA A 128 23.06 -5.58 9.07
N LEU A 129 21.82 -5.52 8.55
CA LEU A 129 21.27 -4.32 7.89
C LEU A 129 20.75 -3.29 8.90
N LEU A 130 20.17 -3.71 10.01
CA LEU A 130 19.52 -2.80 10.96
C LEU A 130 20.49 -1.77 11.56
N GLY A 131 20.05 -0.51 11.61
CA GLY A 131 20.84 0.62 12.10
C GLY A 131 21.88 1.15 11.12
N LYS A 132 22.09 0.50 9.97
CA LYS A 132 23.02 0.98 8.94
C LYS A 132 22.45 2.17 8.18
N ARG A 133 23.34 3.09 7.80
CA ARG A 133 23.00 4.13 6.83
C ARG A 133 22.83 3.51 5.44
N ILE A 134 21.71 3.81 4.81
CA ILE A 134 21.40 3.42 3.44
C ILE A 134 22.01 4.47 2.51
N LEU A 135 22.76 4.01 1.51
CA LEU A 135 23.34 4.83 0.45
C LEU A 135 22.46 4.84 -0.80
N TYR A 136 21.87 3.70 -1.15
CA TYR A 136 20.99 3.57 -2.31
C TYR A 136 19.82 2.62 -2.03
N ILE A 137 18.67 2.93 -2.61
CA ILE A 137 17.53 2.03 -2.76
C ILE A 137 17.30 1.87 -4.27
N ASP A 138 17.47 0.66 -4.78
CA ASP A 138 17.40 0.35 -6.22
C ASP A 138 18.29 1.26 -7.08
N GLY A 139 19.48 1.58 -6.57
CA GLY A 139 20.45 2.47 -7.24
C GLY A 139 20.12 3.97 -7.17
N VAL A 140 19.08 4.37 -6.44
CA VAL A 140 18.66 5.77 -6.26
C VAL A 140 18.98 6.23 -4.84
N ASP A 141 19.38 7.50 -4.68
CA ASP A 141 19.53 8.14 -3.37
C ASP A 141 18.26 7.90 -2.52
N PRO A 142 18.37 7.48 -1.25
CA PRO A 142 17.22 7.01 -0.48
C PRO A 142 16.19 8.11 -0.17
N VAL A 143 16.63 9.37 0.00
CA VAL A 143 15.69 10.48 0.18
C VAL A 143 14.91 10.71 -1.11
N THR A 144 15.60 10.68 -2.24
CA THR A 144 14.99 10.82 -3.58
C THR A 144 14.03 9.68 -3.88
N ALA A 145 14.39 8.43 -3.58
CA ALA A 145 13.54 7.25 -3.80
C ALA A 145 12.24 7.33 -3.00
N ILE A 146 12.33 7.69 -1.71
CA ILE A 146 11.15 7.83 -0.84
C ILE A 146 10.30 9.03 -1.25
N ALA A 147 10.92 10.14 -1.65
CA ALA A 147 10.20 11.31 -2.15
C ALA A 147 9.44 11.00 -3.44
N GLN A 148 10.09 10.33 -4.40
CA GLN A 148 9.44 9.93 -5.64
C GLN A 148 8.25 9.01 -5.38
N PHE A 149 8.42 8.00 -4.51
CA PHE A 149 7.31 7.15 -4.08
C PHE A 149 6.17 7.94 -3.43
N ALA A 150 6.49 8.92 -2.58
CA ALA A 150 5.50 9.76 -1.93
C ALA A 150 4.69 10.59 -2.94
N GLU A 151 5.35 11.14 -3.95
CA GLU A 151 4.72 11.89 -5.03
C GLU A 151 3.85 11.00 -5.93
N ASP A 152 4.33 9.82 -6.26
CA ASP A 152 3.60 8.92 -7.17
C ASP A 152 2.42 8.26 -6.45
N THR A 153 2.63 7.78 -5.22
CA THR A 153 1.73 6.80 -4.60
C THR A 153 0.92 7.36 -3.42
N VAL A 154 1.50 8.22 -2.59
CA VAL A 154 0.89 8.58 -1.30
C VAL A 154 -0.20 9.64 -1.48
N TYR A 155 -1.44 9.30 -1.13
CA TYR A 155 -2.62 10.17 -1.28
C TYR A 155 -2.85 11.14 -0.09
N TYR A 156 -1.99 11.09 0.93
CA TYR A 156 -2.30 11.57 2.28
C TYR A 156 -2.49 13.09 2.46
N SER A 157 -1.91 13.92 1.59
CA SER A 157 -1.96 15.38 1.73
C SER A 157 -1.53 16.06 0.44
N LYS A 158 -2.04 17.26 0.18
CA LYS A 158 -1.56 18.16 -0.88
C LYS A 158 -0.13 18.68 -0.64
N ASN A 159 0.36 18.63 0.59
CA ASN A 159 1.73 19.05 0.94
C ASN A 159 2.74 17.91 0.71
N PRO A 160 3.76 18.09 -0.15
CA PRO A 160 4.76 17.06 -0.44
C PRO A 160 5.56 16.62 0.79
N HIS A 161 5.86 17.51 1.74
CA HIS A 161 6.56 17.13 2.98
C HIS A 161 5.71 16.23 3.87
N ALA A 162 4.40 16.47 3.91
CA ALA A 162 3.49 15.60 4.67
C ALA A 162 3.40 14.21 4.03
N ARG A 163 3.39 14.12 2.69
CA ARG A 163 3.45 12.84 1.96
C ARG A 163 4.78 12.12 2.17
N PHE A 164 5.90 12.83 2.08
CA PHE A 164 7.23 12.26 2.35
C PHE A 164 7.31 11.67 3.76
N ASN A 165 6.87 12.42 4.78
CA ASN A 165 6.84 11.92 6.16
C ASN A 165 5.91 10.71 6.31
N ARG A 166 4.77 10.70 5.61
CA ARG A 166 3.84 9.57 5.61
C ARG A 166 4.46 8.33 4.95
N ALA A 167 5.13 8.50 3.81
CA ALA A 167 5.86 7.43 3.12
C ALA A 167 6.93 6.84 4.03
N LEU A 168 7.81 7.68 4.56
CA LEU A 168 8.90 7.27 5.44
C LEU A 168 8.40 6.51 6.68
N ASN A 169 7.37 7.03 7.35
CA ASN A 169 6.87 6.45 8.60
C ASN A 169 6.07 5.16 8.40
N ASN A 170 5.49 4.93 7.21
CA ASN A 170 4.60 3.79 6.99
C ASN A 170 4.56 3.33 5.53
N ASP A 171 4.05 4.16 4.63
CA ASP A 171 3.52 3.68 3.34
C ASP A 171 4.62 3.15 2.38
N TYR A 172 5.88 3.55 2.58
CA TYR A 172 7.01 3.05 1.79
C TYR A 172 7.33 1.58 2.11
N TRP A 173 7.19 1.17 3.38
CA TRP A 173 7.53 -0.18 3.84
C TRP A 173 6.30 -1.03 4.17
N HIS A 174 5.11 -0.46 4.26
CA HIS A 174 3.86 -1.17 4.50
C HIS A 174 2.71 -0.63 3.67
N ARG A 175 2.05 -1.50 2.91
CA ARG A 175 0.99 -1.16 1.97
C ARG A 175 -0.21 -2.08 2.16
N GLY A 176 -1.30 -1.51 2.67
CA GLY A 176 -2.59 -2.19 2.66
C GLY A 176 -3.24 -2.10 1.29
N ILE A 177 -3.64 -3.24 0.71
CA ILE A 177 -4.28 -3.27 -0.62
C ILE A 177 -5.56 -2.40 -0.67
N LYS A 178 -6.17 -2.12 0.49
CA LYS A 178 -7.33 -1.23 0.59
C LYS A 178 -7.17 0.09 -0.16
N TYR A 179 -5.96 0.68 -0.16
CA TYR A 179 -5.69 2.01 -0.72
C TYR A 179 -4.47 2.06 -1.64
N TYR A 180 -3.76 0.94 -1.81
CA TYR A 180 -2.53 0.89 -2.57
C TYR A 180 -2.54 -0.32 -3.50
N SER A 181 -1.98 -0.17 -4.69
CA SER A 181 -1.63 -1.30 -5.53
C SER A 181 -0.63 -2.21 -4.80
N HIS A 182 -0.56 -3.47 -5.20
CA HIS A 182 0.60 -4.27 -4.81
C HIS A 182 1.89 -3.61 -5.35
N PRO A 183 3.03 -3.82 -4.68
CA PRO A 183 4.33 -3.41 -5.23
C PRO A 183 4.54 -3.99 -6.63
N THR A 184 4.98 -3.17 -7.57
CA THR A 184 5.31 -3.61 -8.95
C THR A 184 6.60 -4.44 -8.96
N ALA A 185 7.57 -4.07 -8.12
CA ALA A 185 8.76 -4.86 -7.86
C ALA A 185 8.50 -5.82 -6.69
N THR A 186 8.93 -7.08 -6.84
CA THR A 186 8.82 -8.11 -5.79
C THR A 186 9.85 -7.95 -4.69
N GLN A 187 10.92 -7.18 -4.96
CA GLN A 187 12.04 -6.95 -4.06
C GLN A 187 12.59 -5.54 -4.25
N ILE A 188 13.38 -5.08 -3.28
CA ILE A 188 14.21 -3.89 -3.36
C ILE A 188 15.67 -4.26 -3.08
N VAL A 189 16.60 -3.49 -3.64
CA VAL A 189 18.03 -3.59 -3.35
C VAL A 189 18.42 -2.42 -2.46
N ILE A 190 18.99 -2.72 -1.29
CA ILE A 190 19.49 -1.73 -0.34
C ILE A 190 21.01 -1.82 -0.28
N GLU A 191 21.69 -0.74 -0.61
CA GLU A 191 23.14 -0.62 -0.46
C GLU A 191 23.47 0.21 0.78
N THR A 192 24.34 -0.29 1.64
CA THR A 192 24.72 0.35 2.91
C THR A 192 26.14 0.93 2.89
N GLU A 193 26.47 1.72 3.90
CA GLU A 193 27.76 2.41 4.01
C GLU A 193 29.01 1.50 4.08
N ASP A 194 28.83 0.23 4.41
CA ASP A 194 29.87 -0.81 4.37
C ASP A 194 29.90 -1.55 3.02
N THR A 195 29.27 -0.99 1.98
CA THR A 195 29.22 -1.50 0.60
C THR A 195 28.59 -2.88 0.45
N HIS A 196 27.80 -3.32 1.43
CA HIS A 196 26.98 -4.52 1.31
C HIS A 196 25.66 -4.16 0.62
N ALA A 197 25.23 -5.02 -0.30
CA ALA A 197 23.93 -4.95 -0.95
C ALA A 197 23.02 -6.04 -0.36
N PHE A 198 21.85 -5.63 0.11
CA PHE A 198 20.81 -6.51 0.62
C PHE A 198 19.67 -6.55 -0.37
N ILE A 199 19.28 -7.76 -0.80
CA ILE A 199 18.07 -7.96 -1.61
C ILE A 199 16.96 -8.30 -0.64
N ILE A 200 15.96 -7.42 -0.54
CA ILE A 200 14.86 -7.54 0.42
C ILE A 200 13.56 -7.75 -0.34
N GLU A 201 12.93 -8.91 -0.14
CA GLU A 201 11.64 -9.23 -0.75
C GLU A 201 10.47 -8.64 0.04
N TRP A 202 9.40 -8.31 -0.67
CA TRP A 202 8.14 -7.91 -0.06
C TRP A 202 7.40 -9.12 0.53
N ASN A 203 7.00 -9.04 1.79
CA ASN A 203 6.13 -10.03 2.41
C ASN A 203 4.67 -9.71 2.13
N ALA A 204 3.96 -10.62 1.47
CA ALA A 204 2.51 -10.58 1.37
C ALA A 204 1.88 -11.40 2.51
N TRP A 205 0.92 -10.83 3.22
CA TRP A 205 0.18 -11.55 4.26
C TRP A 205 -1.29 -11.12 4.31
N SER A 206 -2.11 -11.95 4.96
CA SER A 206 -3.54 -11.71 5.13
C SER A 206 -3.89 -11.57 6.61
N LYS A 207 -4.75 -10.61 6.95
CA LYS A 207 -5.30 -10.40 8.30
C LYS A 207 -6.16 -11.56 8.80
N VAL A 208 -6.64 -12.38 7.88
CA VAL A 208 -7.45 -13.56 8.15
C VAL A 208 -6.77 -14.80 7.56
N PRO A 209 -6.82 -15.95 8.25
CA PRO A 209 -6.30 -17.19 7.68
C PRO A 209 -7.03 -17.54 6.38
N ILE A 210 -6.28 -17.78 5.31
CA ILE A 210 -6.81 -18.28 4.04
C ILE A 210 -6.24 -19.69 3.86
N ARG A 211 -7.11 -20.70 3.99
CA ARG A 211 -6.75 -22.12 3.91
C ARG A 211 -7.24 -22.76 2.61
N SER A 212 -8.19 -22.10 1.95
CA SER A 212 -8.90 -22.63 0.80
C SER A 212 -9.55 -21.52 -0.02
N ASN A 213 -9.97 -21.83 -1.25
CA ASN A 213 -10.74 -20.91 -2.09
C ASN A 213 -12.12 -20.58 -1.50
N SER A 214 -12.68 -21.44 -0.64
CA SER A 214 -13.94 -21.11 0.05
C SER A 214 -13.75 -19.97 1.04
N ASP A 215 -12.58 -19.83 1.66
CA ASP A 215 -12.30 -18.69 2.55
C ASP A 215 -12.32 -17.37 1.76
N LEU A 216 -11.80 -17.37 0.52
CA LEU A 216 -11.90 -16.23 -0.38
C LEU A 216 -13.36 -15.91 -0.73
N SER A 217 -14.19 -16.92 -0.99
CA SER A 217 -15.62 -16.68 -1.27
C SER A 217 -16.37 -16.05 -0.10
N VAL A 218 -16.00 -16.36 1.15
CA VAL A 218 -16.59 -15.69 2.34
C VAL A 218 -16.14 -14.24 2.44
N LEU A 219 -14.89 -13.94 2.07
CA LEU A 219 -14.36 -12.57 2.06
C LEU A 219 -14.93 -11.71 0.93
N CYS A 220 -15.26 -12.35 -0.20
CA CYS A 220 -15.84 -11.72 -1.40
C CYS A 220 -17.37 -11.74 -1.42
N GLY A 221 -18.00 -12.53 -0.57
CA GLY A 221 -19.44 -12.72 -0.55
C GLY A 221 -20.20 -11.50 -0.04
N ASN A 222 -21.37 -11.27 -0.62
CA ASN A 222 -22.31 -10.26 -0.15
C ASN A 222 -22.85 -10.71 1.23
N PRO A 223 -22.85 -9.86 2.29
CA PRO A 223 -23.41 -10.24 3.58
C PRO A 223 -24.87 -10.75 3.52
N ALA A 224 -25.59 -10.42 2.45
CA ALA A 224 -26.95 -10.89 2.19
C ALA A 224 -27.05 -12.39 1.81
N GLU A 225 -26.03 -13.00 1.21
CA GLU A 225 -26.06 -14.42 0.79
C GLU A 225 -25.62 -15.40 1.89
N ILE A 226 -24.87 -14.92 2.88
CA ILE A 226 -24.38 -15.75 4.01
C ILE A 226 -25.52 -16.06 5.00
N ALA A 227 -26.61 -15.29 4.98
CA ALA A 227 -27.76 -15.49 5.86
C ALA A 227 -28.66 -16.68 5.45
N GLU A 228 -28.57 -17.18 4.21
CA GLU A 228 -29.43 -18.29 3.73
C GLU A 228 -28.77 -19.68 3.80
N SER A 229 -27.45 -19.78 4.07
CA SER A 229 -26.73 -21.07 4.02
C SER A 229 -26.38 -21.68 5.38
N GLN A 230 -26.90 -21.17 6.50
CA GLN A 230 -26.69 -21.79 7.82
C GLN A 230 -27.85 -22.71 8.21
N GLU A 231 -27.86 -23.93 7.68
CA GLU A 231 -28.44 -25.06 8.42
C GLU A 231 -27.48 -25.45 9.57
N PRO A 232 -27.99 -25.79 10.77
CA PRO A 232 -27.16 -26.08 11.92
C PRO A 232 -26.44 -27.42 11.73
N MET A 233 -25.15 -27.37 11.42
CA MET A 233 -24.27 -28.54 11.50
C MET A 233 -24.04 -28.90 12.97
N HIS A 234 -24.67 -29.99 13.41
CA HIS A 234 -24.38 -30.66 14.67
C HIS A 234 -22.89 -31.07 14.70
N MET A 235 -22.08 -30.40 15.50
CA MET A 235 -20.73 -30.85 15.83
C MET A 235 -20.73 -31.64 17.13
N SER A 236 -20.51 -32.95 17.02
CA SER A 236 -20.10 -33.81 18.14
C SER A 236 -18.60 -33.64 18.40
N HIS A 237 -18.23 -33.21 19.60
CA HIS A 237 -16.85 -33.22 20.08
C HIS A 237 -16.34 -34.64 20.34
N PRO A 238 -15.04 -34.89 20.11
CA PRO A 238 -14.29 -35.78 20.97
C PRO A 238 -13.13 -35.05 21.68
N ASN A 239 -13.02 -35.40 22.97
CA ASN A 239 -12.08 -34.95 23.98
C ASN A 239 -10.61 -35.00 23.56
N ALA A 240 -9.85 -33.96 23.93
CA ALA A 240 -8.41 -34.06 24.12
C ALA A 240 -8.11 -34.42 25.59
N VAL A 241 -7.30 -35.46 25.77
CA VAL A 241 -6.64 -35.80 27.05
C VAL A 241 -5.19 -35.30 26.94
N PHE A 242 -4.72 -34.74 28.06
CA PHE A 242 -3.43 -34.09 28.36
C PHE A 242 -2.22 -34.44 27.49
#